data_AF-K5W5S3-F1
#
_entry.id   AF-K5W5S3-F1
#
_cell.length_a   1.000
_cell.length_b   1.000
_cell.length_c   1.000
_cell.angle_alpha   90.00
_cell.angle_beta   90.00
_cell.angle_gamma   90.00
#
_symmetry.space_group_name_H-M   'P 1'
#
loop_
_entity.id
_entity.type
_entity.pdbx_description
1 polymer ?
#
loop_
_entity_poly.entity_id
_entity_poly.type
_entity_poly.pdbx_seq_one_letter_code
_entity_poly.pdbx_strand_id
1 'polypeptide(L)'
;MIILDEDQEQFPKIASPPPAHPVARRPGTPTPSLPDYETSQEHENLKTPFHVKPRSRRWRWFIYGLVAYFVVTVAIGVPLIVVKTRHDSESYKTPNVLYPSPPQLGSNSSTGFNLGATPVPVDSATQCNSWDFKDQWQDGVLQAHLEYYLPVTPTIFVQSNVSCVPSLVGPVTGSLTVGINPNSTNPRATVDVLMSYTGTDIREQTSVCLMNLAGSDGLYIYVPSNLTAPDHLDFNITFLFPNTSTPQYIANFLTSLPYFSQHIEALSPRITFGNAALIGMSSNITIANMQAEALLIRSPYSDIDGMFNITGDSS
;
A
#
# COMPACT_ATOMS: atom_id res chain seq x y z
N MET A 1 -23.24 3.74 -53.90
CA MET A 1 -24.29 2.82 -53.43
C MET A 1 -23.57 1.58 -52.93
N ILE A 2 -23.37 1.51 -51.62
CA ILE A 2 -22.57 0.46 -50.97
C ILE A 2 -23.57 -0.36 -50.17
N ILE A 3 -23.58 -1.66 -50.44
CA ILE A 3 -24.46 -2.68 -49.86
C ILE A 3 -23.84 -3.08 -48.53
N LEU A 4 -24.61 -3.01 -47.44
CA LEU A 4 -24.26 -3.54 -46.14
C LEU A 4 -24.87 -4.94 -46.05
N ASP A 5 -24.02 -5.97 -45.97
CA ASP A 5 -24.45 -7.32 -45.63
C ASP A 5 -24.66 -7.42 -44.11
N GLU A 6 -25.84 -7.87 -43.72
CA GLU A 6 -26.27 -8.12 -42.35
C GLU A 6 -25.74 -9.49 -41.90
N ASP A 7 -24.74 -9.49 -41.01
CA ASP A 7 -24.31 -10.71 -40.34
C ASP A 7 -25.31 -11.09 -39.23
N GLN A 8 -26.01 -12.20 -39.46
CA GLN A 8 -26.97 -12.82 -38.54
C GLN A 8 -26.30 -13.30 -37.25
N GLU A 9 -26.77 -12.77 -36.13
CA GLU A 9 -26.49 -13.30 -34.78
C GLU A 9 -27.03 -14.72 -34.62
N GLN A 10 -26.12 -15.70 -34.66
CA GLN A 10 -26.43 -17.09 -34.32
C GLN A 10 -26.22 -17.30 -32.82
N PHE A 11 -27.28 -17.09 -32.04
CA PHE A 11 -27.29 -17.42 -30.61
C PHE A 11 -27.08 -18.93 -30.39
N PRO A 12 -26.09 -19.35 -29.57
CA PRO A 12 -25.92 -20.76 -29.22
C PRO A 12 -27.08 -21.24 -28.34
N LYS A 13 -27.80 -22.22 -28.85
CA LYS A 13 -28.92 -22.93 -28.22
C LYS A 13 -28.42 -23.65 -26.95
N ILE A 14 -28.77 -23.10 -25.79
CA ILE A 14 -28.47 -23.69 -24.47
C ILE A 14 -29.12 -25.07 -24.37
N ALA A 15 -28.28 -26.07 -24.13
CA ALA A 15 -28.69 -27.46 -23.94
C ALA A 15 -29.49 -27.63 -22.63
N SER A 16 -30.53 -28.45 -22.71
CA SER A 16 -31.44 -28.81 -21.62
C SER A 16 -30.72 -29.39 -20.40
N PRO A 17 -31.19 -29.12 -19.17
CA PRO A 17 -30.62 -29.71 -17.97
C PRO A 17 -30.93 -31.23 -17.85
N PRO A 18 -30.00 -32.04 -17.32
CA PRO A 18 -30.21 -33.47 -17.12
C PRO A 18 -31.20 -33.75 -15.96
N PRO A 19 -31.85 -34.93 -15.97
CA PRO A 19 -32.89 -35.28 -15.00
C PRO A 19 -32.34 -35.45 -13.57
N ALA A 20 -33.06 -34.87 -12.63
CA ALA A 20 -32.79 -34.94 -11.20
C ALA A 20 -32.91 -36.38 -10.68
N HIS A 21 -31.82 -36.91 -10.12
CA HIS A 21 -31.85 -38.14 -9.34
C HIS A 21 -32.40 -37.87 -7.93
N PRO A 22 -33.24 -38.77 -7.37
CA PRO A 22 -33.77 -38.61 -6.02
C PRO A 22 -32.66 -38.82 -4.98
N VAL A 23 -32.33 -37.76 -4.25
CA VAL A 23 -31.46 -37.82 -3.08
C VAL A 23 -32.19 -38.55 -1.95
N ALA A 24 -31.61 -39.67 -1.52
CA ALA A 24 -32.05 -40.42 -0.35
C ALA A 24 -31.98 -39.53 0.90
N ARG A 25 -33.13 -39.30 1.53
CA ARG A 25 -33.24 -38.64 2.84
C ARG A 25 -32.51 -39.47 3.88
N ARG A 26 -31.40 -38.96 4.42
CA ARG A 26 -30.81 -39.47 5.66
C ARG A 26 -31.77 -39.18 6.82
N PRO A 27 -31.95 -40.13 7.76
CA PRO A 27 -32.71 -39.90 8.98
C PRO A 27 -32.04 -38.82 9.83
N GLY A 28 -32.85 -37.91 10.34
CA GLY A 28 -32.44 -36.75 11.11
C GLY A 28 -31.69 -37.12 12.38
N THR A 29 -30.50 -36.57 12.52
CA THR A 29 -29.78 -36.52 13.79
C THR A 29 -30.56 -35.57 14.72
N PRO A 30 -30.94 -35.99 15.94
CA PRO A 30 -31.57 -35.11 16.91
C PRO A 30 -30.53 -34.07 17.34
N THR A 31 -30.70 -32.83 16.90
CA THR A 31 -29.98 -31.70 17.47
C THR A 31 -30.44 -31.51 18.92
N PRO A 32 -29.50 -31.30 19.87
CA PRO A 32 -29.83 -31.02 21.26
C PRO A 32 -30.65 -29.74 21.32
N SER A 33 -31.81 -29.84 21.95
CA SER A 33 -32.68 -28.72 22.28
C SER A 33 -31.88 -27.63 23.01
N LEU A 34 -32.15 -26.39 22.60
CA LEU A 34 -31.70 -25.18 23.29
C LEU A 34 -32.02 -25.27 24.79
N PRO A 35 -31.24 -24.61 25.67
CA PRO A 35 -31.56 -24.53 27.09
C PRO A 35 -32.91 -23.83 27.26
N ASP A 36 -33.86 -24.52 27.88
CA ASP A 36 -35.18 -23.97 28.22
C ASP A 36 -35.02 -22.72 29.08
N TYR A 37 -35.34 -21.56 28.51
CA TYR A 37 -35.25 -20.24 29.14
C TYR A 37 -36.47 -19.96 30.03
N GLU A 38 -37.06 -20.98 30.67
CA GLU A 38 -38.29 -20.88 31.47
C GLU A 38 -38.13 -21.20 32.97
N THR A 39 -36.92 -21.42 33.49
CA THR A 39 -36.70 -21.77 34.91
C THR A 39 -35.97 -20.72 35.76
N SER A 40 -36.14 -19.43 35.48
CA SER A 40 -35.53 -18.36 36.31
C SER A 40 -36.52 -17.36 36.96
N GLN A 41 -37.82 -17.67 37.00
CA GLN A 41 -38.83 -16.82 37.67
C GLN A 41 -39.31 -17.30 39.05
N GLU A 42 -38.66 -18.27 39.69
CA GLU A 42 -39.02 -18.71 41.04
C GLU A 42 -37.88 -18.53 42.05
N HIS A 43 -37.37 -17.32 42.22
CA HIS A 43 -36.75 -16.89 43.49
C HIS A 43 -37.04 -15.41 43.77
N GLU A 44 -38.31 -15.02 43.58
CA GLU A 44 -38.87 -13.87 44.24
C GLU A 44 -39.47 -14.31 45.59
N ASN A 45 -39.19 -13.56 46.66
CA ASN A 45 -39.75 -13.68 48.01
C ASN A 45 -39.04 -14.59 49.02
N LEU A 46 -37.77 -14.30 49.28
CA LEU A 46 -37.26 -14.30 50.66
C LEU A 46 -36.79 -12.89 51.03
N LYS A 47 -37.76 -11.97 51.19
CA LYS A 47 -37.59 -10.74 51.97
C LYS A 47 -37.40 -11.13 53.44
N THR A 48 -36.24 -11.67 53.76
CA THR A 48 -35.75 -11.61 55.13
C THR A 48 -35.41 -10.14 55.39
N PRO A 49 -36.02 -9.48 56.39
CA PRO A 49 -35.56 -8.17 56.80
C PRO A 49 -34.15 -8.38 57.37
N PHE A 50 -33.13 -8.13 56.54
CA PHE A 50 -31.76 -8.01 57.00
C PHE A 50 -31.70 -6.78 57.90
N HIS A 51 -32.06 -6.98 59.16
CA HIS A 51 -31.73 -6.07 60.24
C HIS A 51 -30.21 -6.04 60.32
N VAL A 52 -29.61 -5.08 59.61
CA VAL A 52 -28.21 -4.71 59.76
C VAL A 52 -28.06 -4.23 61.20
N LYS A 53 -27.69 -5.13 62.10
CA LYS A 53 -27.34 -4.79 63.48
C LYS A 53 -26.30 -3.67 63.44
N PRO A 54 -26.43 -2.61 64.26
CA PRO A 54 -25.52 -1.48 64.26
C PRO A 54 -24.10 -1.99 64.42
N ARG A 55 -23.36 -1.89 63.31
CA ARG A 55 -22.07 -2.54 63.11
C ARG A 55 -21.09 -1.92 64.08
N SER A 56 -20.49 -2.77 64.92
CA SER A 56 -19.61 -2.35 66.01
C SER A 56 -18.52 -1.40 65.51
N ARG A 57 -18.02 -0.54 66.42
CA ARG A 57 -16.98 0.49 66.21
C ARG A 57 -15.75 -0.02 65.44
N ARG A 58 -15.52 -1.33 65.37
CA ARG A 58 -14.44 -2.00 64.63
C ARG A 58 -14.60 -1.95 63.09
N TRP A 59 -15.80 -1.79 62.54
CA TRP A 59 -15.97 -1.76 61.08
C TRP A 59 -15.45 -0.48 60.42
N ARG A 60 -15.39 0.62 61.18
CA ARG A 60 -14.81 1.88 60.69
C ARG A 60 -13.34 1.70 60.30
N TRP A 61 -12.58 0.93 61.07
CA TRP A 61 -11.18 0.62 60.76
C TRP A 61 -11.03 -0.17 59.46
N PHE A 62 -11.95 -1.09 59.18
CA PHE A 62 -11.94 -1.84 57.93
C PHE A 62 -12.23 -0.93 56.72
N ILE A 63 -13.18 0.00 56.86
CA ILE A 63 -13.47 0.99 55.81
C ILE A 63 -12.26 1.91 55.60
N TYR A 64 -11.64 2.43 56.67
CA TYR A 64 -10.45 3.27 56.54
C TYR A 64 -9.29 2.53 55.89
N GLY A 65 -9.08 1.24 56.22
CA GLY A 65 -8.08 0.41 55.56
C GLY A 65 -8.35 0.23 54.07
N LEU A 66 -9.61 0.01 53.68
CA LEU A 66 -10.00 -0.15 52.28
C LEU A 66 -9.83 1.16 51.48
N VAL A 67 -10.24 2.29 52.06
CA VAL A 67 -10.04 3.62 51.44
C VAL A 67 -8.56 3.92 51.27
N ALA A 68 -7.74 3.69 52.31
CA ALA A 68 -6.30 3.89 52.22
C ALA A 68 -5.66 2.98 51.14
N TYR A 69 -6.04 1.70 51.10
CA TYR A 69 -5.59 0.76 50.07
C TYR A 69 -5.94 1.25 48.66
N PHE A 70 -7.17 1.73 48.44
CA PHE A 70 -7.59 2.25 47.14
C PHE A 70 -6.77 3.47 46.73
N VAL A 71 -6.56 4.44 47.64
CA VAL A 71 -5.75 5.63 47.37
C VAL A 71 -4.30 5.26 47.03
N VAL A 72 -3.68 4.34 47.76
CA VAL A 72 -2.31 3.89 47.47
C VAL A 72 -2.24 3.15 46.13
N THR A 73 -3.23 2.31 45.82
CA THR A 73 -3.27 1.55 44.56
C THR A 73 -3.45 2.48 43.36
N VAL A 74 -4.26 3.53 43.47
CA VAL A 74 -4.42 4.52 42.40
C VAL A 74 -3.17 5.39 42.27
N ALA A 75 -2.60 5.86 43.39
CA ALA A 75 -1.43 6.73 43.38
C ALA A 75 -0.16 6.04 42.87
N ILE A 76 0.00 4.72 43.08
CA ILE A 76 1.17 3.95 42.63
C ILE A 76 0.90 3.18 41.33
N GLY A 77 -0.28 2.57 41.22
CA GLY A 77 -0.64 1.69 40.10
C GLY A 77 -0.88 2.45 38.81
N VAL A 78 -1.55 3.62 38.85
CA VAL A 78 -1.81 4.40 37.62
C VAL A 78 -0.50 4.91 37.00
N PRO A 79 0.45 5.51 37.73
CA PRO A 79 1.73 5.90 37.15
C PRO A 79 2.52 4.73 36.57
N LEU A 80 2.54 3.56 37.24
CA LEU A 80 3.23 2.37 36.71
C LEU A 80 2.62 1.86 35.41
N ILE A 81 1.29 1.85 35.30
CA ILE A 81 0.60 1.44 34.06
C ILE A 81 0.87 2.45 32.95
N VAL A 82 0.78 3.76 33.23
CA VAL A 82 1.01 4.83 32.24
C VAL A 82 2.47 4.88 31.78
N VAL A 83 3.44 4.64 32.67
CA VAL A 83 4.86 4.58 32.31
C VAL A 83 5.16 3.32 31.51
N LYS A 84 4.56 2.17 31.85
CA LYS A 84 4.76 0.93 31.11
C LYS A 84 4.14 0.99 29.71
N THR A 85 2.93 1.53 29.57
CA THR A 85 2.32 1.70 28.25
C THR A 85 3.04 2.73 27.38
N ARG A 86 3.70 3.73 27.97
CA ARG A 86 4.56 4.66 27.22
C ARG A 86 5.91 4.07 26.78
N HIS A 87 6.45 3.08 27.50
CA HIS A 87 7.68 2.42 27.06
C HIS A 87 7.47 1.34 25.99
N ASP A 88 6.28 0.73 25.91
CA ASP A 88 5.95 -0.17 24.80
C ASP A 88 5.78 0.58 23.47
N SER A 89 5.51 1.90 23.50
CA SER A 89 5.45 2.74 22.28
C SER A 89 6.81 3.28 21.80
N GLU A 90 7.87 3.24 22.62
CA GLU A 90 9.20 3.76 22.24
C GLU A 90 10.19 2.66 21.80
N SER A 91 9.75 1.39 21.78
CA SER A 91 10.60 0.27 21.37
C SER A 91 10.33 -0.21 19.93
N TYR A 92 9.92 0.69 19.03
CA TYR A 92 10.15 0.51 17.59
C TYR A 92 11.61 0.87 17.27
N LYS A 93 12.55 0.18 17.94
CA LYS A 93 13.90 0.03 17.40
C LYS A 93 13.74 -0.77 16.13
N THR A 94 13.89 -0.07 14.99
CA THR A 94 14.06 -0.60 13.63
C THR A 94 14.08 -2.12 13.61
N PRO A 95 12.93 -2.76 13.37
CA PRO A 95 12.98 -4.18 13.09
C PRO A 95 13.88 -4.31 11.87
N ASN A 96 14.63 -5.40 11.80
CA ASN A 96 14.98 -5.96 10.51
C ASN A 96 13.64 -6.28 9.82
N VAL A 97 12.94 -5.25 9.31
CA VAL A 97 11.68 -5.37 8.58
C VAL A 97 12.11 -6.03 7.29
N LEU A 98 12.02 -7.35 7.28
CA LEU A 98 12.16 -8.16 6.09
C LEU A 98 10.97 -7.78 5.21
N TYR A 99 11.17 -6.75 4.39
CA TYR A 99 10.25 -6.43 3.32
C TYR A 99 10.13 -7.68 2.44
N PRO A 100 8.91 -8.13 2.12
CA PRO A 100 8.75 -9.28 1.25
C PRO A 100 9.43 -8.99 -0.07
N SER A 101 10.13 -9.98 -0.61
CA SER A 101 10.63 -9.88 -1.97
C SER A 101 9.47 -9.71 -2.93
N PRO A 102 9.51 -8.74 -3.85
CA PRO A 102 8.52 -8.66 -4.92
C PRO A 102 8.47 -10.02 -5.64
N PRO A 103 7.28 -10.45 -6.07
CA PRO A 103 7.11 -11.69 -6.81
C PRO A 103 8.01 -11.62 -8.03
N GLN A 104 8.85 -12.63 -8.20
CA GLN A 104 9.72 -12.74 -9.37
C GLN A 104 8.82 -12.80 -10.61
N LEU A 105 8.71 -11.67 -11.31
CA LEU A 105 8.06 -11.64 -12.62
C LEU A 105 8.91 -12.54 -13.52
N GLY A 106 8.31 -13.67 -13.94
CA GLY A 106 9.00 -14.81 -14.56
C GLY A 106 10.21 -14.43 -15.42
N SER A 107 11.34 -15.07 -15.08
CA SER A 107 12.67 -14.99 -15.71
C SER A 107 12.68 -15.49 -17.16
N ASN A 108 11.78 -14.99 -18.00
CA ASN A 108 11.86 -15.16 -19.43
C ASN A 108 12.65 -13.98 -19.96
N SER A 109 13.97 -14.17 -19.99
CA SER A 109 15.00 -13.35 -20.60
C SER A 109 14.56 -12.70 -21.93
N SER A 110 13.85 -11.58 -21.86
CA SER A 110 13.92 -10.57 -22.92
C SER A 110 15.26 -9.87 -22.74
N THR A 111 16.19 -10.18 -23.63
CA THR A 111 17.53 -9.63 -23.67
C THR A 111 17.47 -8.10 -23.67
N GLY A 112 17.73 -7.46 -22.53
CA GLY A 112 17.82 -5.99 -22.43
C GLY A 112 17.31 -5.39 -21.12
N PHE A 113 16.28 -5.97 -20.50
CA PHE A 113 15.65 -5.39 -19.30
C PHE A 113 15.93 -6.22 -18.06
N ASN A 114 17.01 -5.90 -17.34
CA ASN A 114 17.28 -6.50 -16.03
C ASN A 114 16.58 -5.67 -14.94
N LEU A 115 15.32 -5.98 -14.66
CA LEU A 115 14.54 -5.28 -13.63
C LEU A 115 14.96 -5.60 -12.18
N GLY A 116 15.99 -6.43 -11.98
CA GLY A 116 16.43 -6.86 -10.65
C GLY A 116 15.36 -7.70 -9.96
N ALA A 117 15.48 -9.02 -10.04
CA ALA A 117 14.48 -9.95 -9.46
C ALA A 117 14.47 -9.99 -7.92
N THR A 118 15.28 -9.16 -7.26
CA THR A 118 15.45 -9.12 -5.81
C THR A 118 15.19 -7.72 -5.29
N PRO A 119 14.38 -7.56 -4.23
CA PRO A 119 14.20 -6.26 -3.61
C PRO A 119 15.57 -5.74 -3.20
N VAL A 120 15.84 -4.48 -3.49
CA VAL A 120 17.05 -3.84 -3.02
C VAL A 120 16.91 -3.68 -1.50
N PRO A 121 17.89 -4.05 -0.67
CA PRO A 121 17.79 -3.84 0.77
C PRO A 121 17.78 -2.35 1.10
N VAL A 122 17.00 -1.95 2.12
CA VAL A 122 16.91 -0.56 2.59
C VAL A 122 18.28 0.00 2.98
N ASP A 123 19.20 -0.84 3.47
CA ASP A 123 20.55 -0.44 3.87
C ASP A 123 21.40 0.06 2.69
N SER A 124 20.98 -0.16 1.45
CA SER A 124 21.61 0.39 0.24
C SER A 124 21.07 1.78 -0.13
N ALA A 125 20.10 2.31 0.61
CA ALA A 125 19.56 3.63 0.39
C ALA A 125 20.56 4.70 0.82
N THR A 126 20.62 5.78 0.05
CA THR A 126 21.39 6.98 0.43
C THR A 126 20.64 7.80 1.47
N GLN A 127 19.30 7.87 1.34
CA GLN A 127 18.44 8.63 2.22
C GLN A 127 17.04 7.99 2.22
N CYS A 128 16.37 7.96 3.38
CA CYS A 128 14.98 7.50 3.49
C CYS A 128 14.19 8.45 4.38
N ASN A 129 12.88 8.56 4.11
CA ASN A 129 11.91 9.17 5.02
C ASN A 129 12.29 10.60 5.47
N SER A 130 12.89 11.38 4.56
CA SER A 130 13.23 12.78 4.80
C SER A 130 12.00 13.67 4.60
N TRP A 131 10.98 13.46 5.42
CA TRP A 131 9.70 14.14 5.34
C TRP A 131 9.83 15.64 5.67
N ASP A 132 9.37 16.49 4.75
CA ASP A 132 9.24 17.93 4.95
C ASP A 132 8.15 18.23 5.99
N PHE A 133 7.03 17.53 5.87
CA PHE A 133 6.02 17.43 6.91
C PHE A 133 5.51 16.00 7.04
N LYS A 134 5.02 15.66 8.24
CA LYS A 134 4.43 14.36 8.56
C LYS A 134 3.25 14.55 9.49
N ASP A 135 2.36 13.56 9.47
CA ASP A 135 1.16 13.47 10.29
C ASP A 135 0.24 14.71 10.17
N GLN A 136 0.25 15.37 9.00
CA GLN A 136 -0.62 16.51 8.73
C GLN A 136 -2.02 16.02 8.40
N TRP A 137 -3.00 16.40 9.22
CA TRP A 137 -4.39 16.02 8.98
C TRP A 137 -5.03 16.92 7.92
N GLN A 138 -5.39 16.35 6.78
CA GLN A 138 -6.01 17.05 5.67
C GLN A 138 -7.10 16.17 5.04
N ASP A 139 -8.29 16.75 4.82
CA ASP A 139 -9.42 16.07 4.18
C ASP A 139 -9.82 14.72 4.81
N GLY A 140 -9.59 14.57 6.12
CA GLY A 140 -9.94 13.36 6.87
C GLY A 140 -8.90 12.24 6.82
N VAL A 141 -7.71 12.51 6.30
CA VAL A 141 -6.60 11.55 6.18
C VAL A 141 -5.30 12.19 6.70
N LEU A 142 -4.37 11.39 7.22
CA LEU A 142 -3.03 11.87 7.56
C LEU A 142 -2.16 11.91 6.30
N GLN A 143 -1.35 12.95 6.18
CA GLN A 143 -0.45 13.14 5.06
C GLN A 143 1.00 13.29 5.52
N ALA A 144 1.93 12.86 4.68
CA ALA A 144 3.34 13.14 4.78
C ALA A 144 3.87 13.45 3.40
N HIS A 145 4.78 14.41 3.33
CA HIS A 145 5.35 14.91 2.08
C HIS A 145 6.86 14.93 2.18
N LEU A 146 7.51 14.55 1.09
CA LEU A 146 8.96 14.66 0.94
C LEU A 146 9.31 15.06 -0.48
N GLU A 147 10.45 15.72 -0.60
CA GLU A 147 11.07 16.07 -1.88
C GLU A 147 12.52 15.57 -1.93
N TYR A 148 12.89 14.91 -3.04
CA TYR A 148 14.27 14.51 -3.34
C TYR A 148 14.78 15.15 -4.62
N TYR A 149 16.08 15.42 -4.63
CA TYR A 149 16.80 15.90 -5.81
C TYR A 149 17.79 14.85 -6.30
N LEU A 150 17.55 14.36 -7.51
CA LEU A 150 18.34 13.31 -8.16
C LEU A 150 19.30 13.90 -9.19
N PRO A 151 20.56 13.47 -9.24
CA PRO A 151 21.37 13.68 -10.44
C PRO A 151 20.75 12.91 -11.61
N VAL A 152 20.83 13.46 -12.82
CA VAL A 152 20.38 12.74 -14.02
C VAL A 152 21.44 11.73 -14.42
N THR A 153 21.24 10.47 -14.06
CA THR A 153 22.10 9.34 -14.44
C THR A 153 21.62 8.63 -15.70
N PRO A 154 22.48 7.80 -16.33
CA PRO A 154 22.07 6.96 -17.45
C PRO A 154 20.90 6.04 -17.12
N THR A 155 20.81 5.56 -15.87
CA THR A 155 19.71 4.69 -15.43
C THR A 155 18.93 5.38 -14.30
N ILE A 156 17.62 5.49 -14.49
CA ILE A 156 16.67 6.05 -13.52
C ILE A 156 15.57 5.03 -13.26
N PHE A 157 15.18 4.86 -12.00
CA PHE A 157 14.07 3.96 -11.66
C PHE A 157 13.12 4.49 -10.58
N VAL A 158 11.87 4.02 -10.64
CA VAL A 158 10.85 4.21 -9.61
C VAL A 158 10.20 2.85 -9.33
N GLN A 159 10.45 2.27 -8.17
CA GLN A 159 10.02 0.92 -7.84
C GLN A 159 9.34 0.83 -6.48
N SER A 160 8.56 -0.22 -6.30
CA SER A 160 7.99 -0.58 -5.00
C SER A 160 8.16 -2.07 -4.72
N ASN A 161 8.18 -2.46 -3.46
CA ASN A 161 8.13 -3.88 -3.05
C ASN A 161 6.71 -4.47 -3.12
N VAL A 162 5.72 -3.69 -3.54
CA VAL A 162 4.32 -4.11 -3.50
C VAL A 162 4.10 -5.19 -4.54
N SER A 163 3.66 -6.35 -4.06
CA SER A 163 3.36 -7.51 -4.91
C SER A 163 1.91 -7.50 -5.34
N CYS A 164 1.62 -7.78 -6.61
CA CYS A 164 0.24 -8.01 -7.03
C CYS A 164 -0.25 -9.37 -6.53
N VAL A 165 -0.93 -9.37 -5.39
CA VAL A 165 -1.64 -10.54 -4.87
C VAL A 165 -3.13 -10.31 -5.11
N PRO A 166 -3.79 -11.14 -5.93
CA PRO A 166 -5.19 -10.92 -6.33
C PRO A 166 -6.18 -10.96 -5.15
N SER A 167 -5.76 -11.43 -3.97
CA SER A 167 -6.60 -11.49 -2.77
C SER A 167 -6.58 -10.23 -1.90
N LEU A 168 -5.63 -9.30 -2.10
CA LEU A 168 -5.59 -8.02 -1.40
C LEU A 168 -6.12 -6.92 -2.32
N VAL A 169 -7.41 -6.60 -2.16
CA VAL A 169 -7.98 -5.39 -2.75
C VAL A 169 -7.58 -4.20 -1.88
N GLY A 170 -6.68 -3.36 -2.41
CA GLY A 170 -6.69 -1.91 -2.17
C GLY A 170 -6.14 -1.32 -0.86
N PRO A 171 -5.28 -1.96 -0.04
CA PRO A 171 -4.64 -1.21 1.04
C PRO A 171 -3.56 -0.26 0.51
N VAL A 172 -3.11 -0.43 -0.74
CA VAL A 172 -2.09 0.40 -1.37
C VAL A 172 -2.59 0.86 -2.74
N THR A 173 -2.63 2.16 -2.95
CA THR A 173 -2.89 2.80 -4.24
C THR A 173 -1.86 3.88 -4.52
N GLY A 174 -1.83 4.36 -5.77
CA GLY A 174 -1.09 5.57 -6.05
C GLY A 174 -1.14 6.01 -7.50
N SER A 175 -0.41 7.09 -7.75
CA SER A 175 -0.17 7.67 -9.06
C SER A 175 1.30 8.06 -9.18
N LEU A 176 1.89 7.81 -10.36
CA LEU A 176 3.18 8.32 -10.77
C LEU A 176 2.97 9.23 -11.98
N THR A 177 3.28 10.50 -11.83
CA THR A 177 3.35 11.46 -12.93
C THR A 177 4.81 11.70 -13.29
N VAL A 178 5.16 11.56 -14.56
CA VAL A 178 6.53 11.78 -15.07
C VAL A 178 6.51 12.90 -16.09
N GLY A 179 7.25 13.97 -15.83
CA GLY A 179 7.23 15.18 -16.65
C GLY A 179 8.56 15.90 -16.74
N ILE A 180 8.52 17.12 -17.25
CA ILE A 180 9.67 18.03 -17.32
C ILE A 180 9.43 19.17 -16.33
N ASN A 181 10.42 19.47 -15.48
CA ASN A 181 10.31 20.53 -14.50
C ASN A 181 10.09 21.88 -15.20
N PRO A 182 8.98 22.59 -14.96
CA PRO A 182 8.74 23.89 -15.60
C PRO A 182 9.82 24.91 -15.24
N ASN A 183 10.48 24.74 -14.08
CA ASN A 183 11.56 25.59 -13.65
C ASN A 183 12.91 25.14 -14.26
N SER A 184 13.41 25.92 -15.22
CA SER A 184 14.70 25.68 -15.88
C SER A 184 15.93 26.00 -15.02
N THR A 185 15.76 26.58 -13.82
CA THR A 185 16.90 26.85 -12.91
C THR A 185 17.43 25.60 -12.24
N ASN A 186 16.64 24.52 -12.19
CA ASN A 186 16.98 23.30 -11.46
C ASN A 186 17.68 22.31 -12.41
N PRO A 187 18.99 22.06 -12.25
CA PRO A 187 19.73 21.14 -13.12
C PRO A 187 19.53 19.66 -12.73
N ARG A 188 18.79 19.40 -11.66
CA ARG A 188 18.56 18.07 -11.09
C ARG A 188 17.14 17.63 -11.37
N ALA A 189 16.95 16.32 -11.50
CA ALA A 189 15.60 15.77 -11.47
C ALA A 189 15.02 15.94 -10.07
N THR A 190 13.71 16.14 -10.00
CA THR A 190 12.97 16.37 -8.76
C THR A 190 11.97 15.24 -8.57
N VAL A 191 11.92 14.67 -7.38
CA VAL A 191 10.94 13.65 -7.01
C VAL A 191 10.17 14.17 -5.82
N ASP A 192 8.91 14.46 -6.07
CA ASP A 192 7.94 14.87 -5.06
C ASP A 192 7.07 13.67 -4.70
N VAL A 193 6.92 13.40 -3.40
CA VAL A 193 6.08 12.30 -2.91
C VAL A 193 5.14 12.84 -1.85
N LEU A 194 3.84 12.80 -2.15
CA LEU A 194 2.77 13.00 -1.17
C LEU A 194 2.17 11.64 -0.83
N MET A 195 2.30 11.24 0.44
CA MET A 195 1.77 9.99 0.96
C MET A 195 0.59 10.29 1.90
N SER A 196 -0.57 9.70 1.62
CA SER A 196 -1.76 9.74 2.49
C SER A 196 -1.94 8.38 3.18
N TYR A 197 -2.30 8.39 4.46
CA TYR A 197 -2.42 7.16 5.27
C TYR A 197 -3.44 7.28 6.40
N THR A 198 -3.94 6.14 6.87
CA THR A 198 -4.93 6.07 7.95
C THR A 198 -4.33 6.10 9.36
N GLY A 199 -3.11 5.60 9.54
CA GLY A 199 -2.46 5.46 10.85
C GLY A 199 -0.96 5.77 10.84
N THR A 200 -0.47 6.40 11.90
CA THR A 200 0.94 6.79 12.03
C THR A 200 1.87 5.58 12.13
N ASP A 201 1.36 4.46 12.64
CA ASP A 201 2.04 3.16 12.71
C ASP A 201 2.34 2.58 11.33
N ILE A 202 1.44 2.77 10.36
CA ILE A 202 1.66 2.35 8.96
C ILE A 202 2.72 3.24 8.31
N ARG A 203 2.66 4.56 8.55
CA ARG A 203 3.67 5.53 8.08
C ARG A 203 5.07 5.18 8.61
N GLU A 204 5.17 4.74 9.86
CA GLU A 204 6.45 4.35 10.49
C GLU A 204 7.05 3.07 9.90
N GLN A 205 6.21 2.16 9.40
CA GLN A 205 6.64 0.93 8.75
C GLN A 205 6.91 1.09 7.25
N THR A 206 6.38 2.17 6.66
CA THR A 206 6.58 2.53 5.26
C THR A 206 7.87 3.32 5.10
N SER A 207 8.70 2.94 4.13
CA SER A 207 9.93 3.67 3.82
C SER A 207 9.95 4.12 2.37
N VAL A 208 10.18 5.42 2.16
CA VAL A 208 10.37 6.01 0.83
C VAL A 208 11.83 6.45 0.73
N CYS A 209 12.59 5.73 -0.08
CA CYS A 209 14.04 5.77 -0.09
C CYS A 209 14.60 6.22 -1.43
N LEU A 210 15.57 7.12 -1.35
CA LEU A 210 16.46 7.49 -2.44
C LEU A 210 17.58 6.45 -2.54
N MET A 211 17.68 5.81 -3.70
CA MET A 211 18.65 4.75 -3.96
C MET A 211 19.74 5.26 -4.90
N ASN A 212 20.99 4.91 -4.61
CA ASN A 212 22.15 5.10 -5.48
C ASN A 212 22.87 3.76 -5.63
N LEU A 213 22.58 3.05 -6.72
CA LEU A 213 23.05 1.69 -6.98
C LEU A 213 23.97 1.72 -8.19
N ALA A 214 25.29 1.74 -7.96
CA ALA A 214 26.33 1.52 -8.97
C ALA A 214 26.00 2.02 -10.41
N GLY A 215 25.62 3.29 -10.55
CA GLY A 215 25.28 3.90 -11.85
C GLY A 215 23.77 3.97 -12.18
N SER A 216 22.92 3.60 -11.23
CA SER A 216 21.48 3.80 -11.29
C SER A 216 21.00 4.56 -10.05
N ASP A 217 20.22 5.60 -10.28
CA ASP A 217 19.63 6.40 -9.22
C ASP A 217 18.11 6.33 -9.32
N GLY A 218 17.43 6.36 -8.18
CA GLY A 218 15.99 6.18 -8.23
C GLY A 218 15.29 6.27 -6.89
N LEU A 219 13.98 6.07 -6.96
CA LEU A 219 13.10 5.99 -5.82
C LEU A 219 12.70 4.54 -5.60
N TYR A 220 12.79 4.08 -4.35
CA TYR A 220 12.24 2.80 -3.94
C TYR A 220 11.26 2.98 -2.78
N ILE A 221 10.07 2.39 -2.91
CA ILE A 221 9.01 2.45 -1.93
C ILE A 221 8.86 1.08 -1.27
N TYR A 222 9.04 1.06 0.04
CA TYR A 222 8.91 -0.12 0.87
C TYR A 222 7.63 -0.01 1.70
N VAL A 223 6.68 -0.87 1.40
CA VAL A 223 5.38 -0.98 2.06
C VAL A 223 5.37 -2.22 2.97
N PRO A 224 4.81 -2.14 4.19
CA PRO A 224 4.65 -3.30 5.06
C PRO A 224 3.77 -4.39 4.43
N SER A 225 4.06 -5.66 4.73
CA SER A 225 3.30 -6.82 4.22
C SER A 225 2.03 -7.11 5.01
N ASN A 226 1.92 -6.56 6.21
CA ASN A 226 0.89 -6.83 7.22
C ASN A 226 -0.18 -5.71 7.27
N LEU A 227 -0.57 -5.18 6.12
CA LEU A 227 -1.69 -4.24 6.03
C LEU A 227 -3.01 -4.97 6.27
N THR A 228 -3.83 -4.42 7.16
CA THR A 228 -5.18 -4.89 7.46
C THR A 228 -6.22 -4.15 6.63
N ALA A 229 -7.47 -4.63 6.59
CA ALA A 229 -8.54 -3.99 5.81
C ALA A 229 -8.82 -2.50 6.11
N PRO A 230 -8.69 -1.98 7.36
CA PRO A 230 -8.79 -0.55 7.62
C PRO A 230 -7.55 0.26 7.23
N ASP A 231 -6.44 -0.41 6.90
CA ASP A 231 -5.19 0.24 6.57
C ASP A 231 -5.22 0.69 5.10
N HIS A 232 -4.88 1.95 4.88
CA HIS A 232 -4.82 2.51 3.54
C HIS A 232 -3.57 3.38 3.40
N LEU A 233 -2.88 3.20 2.30
CA LEU A 233 -1.73 3.96 1.84
C LEU A 233 -2.01 4.42 0.41
N ASP A 234 -2.00 5.71 0.19
CA ASP A 234 -2.11 6.31 -1.14
C ASP A 234 -0.90 7.19 -1.42
N PHE A 235 -0.28 7.00 -2.58
CA PHE A 235 0.94 7.72 -2.96
C PHE A 235 0.69 8.53 -4.21
N ASN A 236 0.93 9.84 -4.16
CA ASN A 236 1.01 10.68 -5.33
C ASN A 236 2.47 11.10 -5.55
N ILE A 237 3.08 10.54 -6.60
CA ILE A 237 4.50 10.73 -6.92
C ILE A 237 4.60 11.58 -8.18
N THR A 238 5.37 12.65 -8.12
CA THR A 238 5.72 13.44 -9.30
C THR A 238 7.22 13.37 -9.54
N PHE A 239 7.63 12.80 -10.67
CA PHE A 239 9.01 12.74 -11.12
C PHE A 239 9.22 13.74 -12.26
N LEU A 240 10.02 14.78 -12.05
CA LEU A 240 10.27 15.82 -13.03
C LEU A 240 11.74 15.80 -13.48
N PHE A 241 11.96 15.55 -14.78
CA PHE A 241 13.27 15.72 -15.41
C PHE A 241 13.65 17.20 -15.50
N PRO A 242 14.93 17.57 -15.41
CA PRO A 242 15.33 18.96 -15.53
C PRO A 242 15.10 19.50 -16.95
N ASN A 243 14.62 20.74 -17.05
CA ASN A 243 14.37 21.41 -18.32
C ASN A 243 15.64 22.10 -18.83
N THR A 244 16.44 21.36 -19.60
CA THR A 244 17.64 21.90 -20.23
C THR A 244 17.41 22.31 -21.68
N SER A 245 18.20 23.28 -22.15
CA SER A 245 18.15 23.73 -23.55
C SER A 245 18.54 22.63 -24.54
N THR A 246 19.44 21.73 -24.14
CA THR A 246 19.88 20.57 -24.91
C THR A 246 18.99 19.36 -24.62
N PRO A 247 18.58 18.59 -25.65
CA PRO A 247 17.95 17.29 -25.44
C PRO A 247 18.81 16.39 -24.55
N GLN A 248 18.17 15.65 -23.64
CA GLN A 248 18.84 14.69 -22.77
C GLN A 248 18.51 13.26 -23.20
N TYR A 249 19.51 12.40 -23.12
CA TYR A 249 19.38 10.98 -23.39
C TYR A 249 19.54 10.20 -22.08
N ILE A 250 18.53 9.42 -21.73
CA ILE A 250 18.52 8.54 -20.56
C ILE A 250 18.60 7.11 -21.05
N ALA A 251 19.70 6.41 -20.75
CA ALA A 251 19.93 5.06 -21.25
C ALA A 251 18.85 4.07 -20.79
N ASN A 252 18.38 4.16 -19.53
CA ASN A 252 17.36 3.28 -18.98
C ASN A 252 16.40 4.04 -18.07
N PHE A 253 15.10 3.93 -18.32
CA PHE A 253 14.04 4.41 -17.44
C PHE A 253 13.11 3.26 -17.06
N LEU A 254 13.04 2.93 -15.76
CA LEU A 254 12.38 1.73 -15.27
C LEU A 254 11.34 2.07 -14.21
N THR A 255 10.09 1.64 -14.39
CA THR A 255 9.06 1.70 -13.35
C THR A 255 8.52 0.32 -13.03
N SER A 256 8.35 0.02 -11.75
CA SER A 256 7.70 -1.20 -11.27
C SER A 256 6.76 -0.88 -10.11
N LEU A 257 5.51 -0.58 -10.47
CA LEU A 257 4.51 -0.05 -9.57
C LEU A 257 3.14 -0.73 -9.84
N PRO A 258 2.92 -1.94 -9.29
CA PRO A 258 1.76 -2.76 -9.67
C PRO A 258 0.37 -2.14 -9.43
N TYR A 259 0.24 -1.24 -8.45
CA TYR A 259 -1.01 -0.58 -8.05
C TYR A 259 -1.00 0.94 -8.24
N PHE A 260 -0.11 1.44 -9.10
CA PHE A 260 0.01 2.87 -9.35
C PHE A 260 -0.41 3.15 -10.77
N SER A 261 -1.33 4.09 -10.93
CA SER A 261 -1.58 4.70 -12.23
C SER A 261 -0.32 5.44 -12.68
N GLN A 262 0.05 5.35 -13.95
CA GLN A 262 1.25 5.99 -14.47
C GLN A 262 0.85 6.96 -15.58
N HIS A 263 1.21 8.22 -15.41
CA HIS A 263 1.01 9.26 -16.39
C HIS A 263 2.36 9.81 -16.83
N ILE A 264 2.74 9.54 -18.07
CA ILE A 264 3.95 10.10 -18.66
C ILE A 264 3.56 11.25 -19.57
N GLU A 265 4.01 12.45 -19.24
CA GLU A 265 3.73 13.66 -20.00
C GLU A 265 4.48 13.67 -21.35
N ALA A 266 4.38 14.79 -22.09
CA ALA A 266 5.09 14.96 -23.34
C ALA A 266 6.58 15.23 -23.09
N LEU A 267 7.38 14.16 -23.14
CA LEU A 267 8.82 14.20 -22.89
C LEU A 267 9.64 14.46 -24.17
N SER A 268 9.18 13.95 -25.31
CA SER A 268 9.86 14.15 -26.61
C SER A 268 9.61 15.55 -27.18
N PRO A 269 10.62 16.22 -27.79
CA PRO A 269 11.97 15.72 -28.09
C PRO A 269 13.02 16.07 -27.02
N ARG A 270 12.60 16.57 -25.85
CA ARG A 270 13.51 17.09 -24.83
C ARG A 270 14.21 15.98 -24.06
N ILE A 271 13.50 14.90 -23.75
CA ILE A 271 14.04 13.70 -23.12
C ILE A 271 13.79 12.53 -24.07
N THR A 272 14.83 11.77 -24.37
CA THR A 272 14.76 10.52 -25.12
C THR A 272 15.33 9.39 -24.28
N PHE A 273 14.82 8.18 -24.50
CA PHE A 273 15.23 7.00 -23.76
C PHE A 273 15.96 6.01 -24.66
N GLY A 274 16.98 5.33 -24.14
CA GLY A 274 17.45 4.08 -24.74
C GLY A 274 16.38 3.02 -24.51
N ASN A 275 16.34 2.51 -23.29
CA ASN A 275 15.37 1.52 -22.85
C ASN A 275 14.36 2.13 -21.88
N ALA A 276 13.07 1.95 -22.13
CA ALA A 276 12.01 2.30 -21.20
C ALA A 276 11.21 1.04 -20.81
N ALA A 277 11.08 0.76 -19.52
CA ALA A 277 10.24 -0.32 -19.02
C ALA A 277 9.21 0.24 -18.04
N LEU A 278 7.93 0.10 -18.38
CA LEU A 278 6.82 0.59 -17.58
C LEU A 278 5.96 -0.58 -17.14
N ILE A 279 6.02 -0.92 -15.86
CA ILE A 279 5.29 -2.06 -15.30
C ILE A 279 4.24 -1.57 -14.30
N GLY A 280 2.98 -1.74 -14.68
CA GLY A 280 1.80 -1.73 -13.82
C GLY A 280 1.18 -3.13 -13.79
N MET A 281 0.27 -3.40 -12.86
CA MET A 281 -0.52 -4.63 -12.91
C MET A 281 -2.01 -4.36 -12.99
N SER A 282 -2.49 -3.49 -12.11
CA SER A 282 -3.92 -3.21 -11.95
C SER A 282 -4.21 -1.71 -12.04
N SER A 283 -3.44 -0.98 -12.85
CA SER A 283 -3.54 0.48 -12.92
C SER A 283 -3.10 1.01 -14.28
N ASN A 284 -3.87 1.97 -14.79
CA ASN A 284 -3.72 2.49 -16.14
C ASN A 284 -2.34 3.12 -16.38
N ILE A 285 -1.80 2.92 -17.57
CA ILE A 285 -0.57 3.56 -18.04
C ILE A 285 -0.94 4.48 -19.22
N THR A 286 -0.75 5.78 -19.06
CA THR A 286 -1.10 6.82 -20.05
C THR A 286 0.14 7.60 -20.44
N ILE A 287 0.39 7.76 -21.74
CA ILE A 287 1.66 8.30 -22.26
C ILE A 287 1.39 9.33 -23.34
N ALA A 288 1.58 10.61 -23.02
CA ALA A 288 1.27 11.69 -23.93
C ALA A 288 2.20 11.70 -25.15
N ASN A 289 3.53 11.72 -24.95
CA ASN A 289 4.51 11.59 -26.03
C ASN A 289 5.88 11.16 -25.49
N MET A 290 6.31 9.95 -25.83
CA MET A 290 7.61 9.40 -25.44
C MET A 290 8.39 8.89 -26.65
N GLN A 291 9.70 9.13 -26.66
CA GLN A 291 10.62 8.58 -27.64
C GLN A 291 11.63 7.65 -26.97
N ALA A 292 11.75 6.42 -27.46
CA ALA A 292 12.67 5.42 -26.93
C ALA A 292 13.29 4.57 -28.05
N GLU A 293 14.45 3.95 -27.81
CA GLU A 293 15.01 2.93 -28.73
C GLU A 293 14.33 1.57 -28.51
N ALA A 294 14.06 1.20 -27.26
CA ALA A 294 13.31 0.02 -26.87
C ALA A 294 12.31 0.36 -25.76
N LEU A 295 11.10 -0.20 -25.87
CA LEU A 295 10.01 0.05 -24.95
C LEU A 295 9.34 -1.27 -24.54
N LEU A 296 9.24 -1.49 -23.24
CA LEU A 296 8.49 -2.58 -22.61
C LEU A 296 7.38 -1.99 -21.76
N ILE A 297 6.13 -2.26 -22.09
CA ILE A 297 4.99 -1.87 -21.25
C ILE A 297 4.24 -3.14 -20.85
N ARG A 298 3.94 -3.28 -19.56
CA ARG A 298 3.16 -4.40 -19.03
C ARG A 298 2.11 -3.86 -18.08
N SER A 299 0.84 -4.13 -18.38
CA SER A 299 -0.28 -3.94 -17.45
C SER A 299 -1.39 -4.97 -17.70
N PRO A 300 -1.30 -6.19 -17.14
CA PRO A 300 -2.21 -7.29 -17.44
C PRO A 300 -3.69 -7.05 -17.09
N TYR A 301 -4.00 -6.13 -16.17
CA TYR A 301 -5.36 -5.91 -15.68
C TYR A 301 -5.84 -4.46 -15.83
N SER A 302 -5.22 -3.69 -16.73
CA SER A 302 -5.64 -2.31 -16.98
C SER A 302 -5.31 -1.86 -18.39
N ASP A 303 -5.83 -0.70 -18.77
CA ASP A 303 -5.59 -0.13 -20.09
C ASP A 303 -4.21 0.53 -20.19
N ILE A 304 -3.70 0.55 -21.42
CA ILE A 304 -2.50 1.27 -21.84
C ILE A 304 -2.93 2.20 -22.98
N ASP A 305 -2.68 3.49 -22.83
CA ASP A 305 -3.01 4.51 -23.84
C ASP A 305 -1.84 5.45 -24.08
N GLY A 306 -1.66 5.94 -25.30
CA GLY A 306 -0.62 6.94 -25.59
C GLY A 306 0.06 6.88 -26.96
N MET A 307 0.98 7.82 -27.16
CA MET A 307 1.81 7.92 -28.37
C MET A 307 3.28 7.60 -28.08
N PHE A 308 3.84 6.70 -28.90
CA PHE A 308 5.19 6.19 -28.77
C PHE A 308 5.94 6.33 -30.08
N ASN A 309 7.14 6.90 -30.02
CA ASN A 309 8.05 6.91 -31.15
C ASN A 309 9.25 5.99 -30.84
N ILE A 310 9.30 4.84 -31.50
CA ILE A 310 10.39 3.88 -31.36
C ILE A 310 11.38 4.13 -32.49
N THR A 311 12.56 4.64 -32.16
CA THR A 311 13.59 5.01 -33.16
C THR A 311 14.63 3.93 -33.42
N GLY A 312 14.39 2.70 -32.95
CA GLY A 312 15.32 1.59 -33.16
C GLY A 312 15.51 1.26 -34.64
N ASP A 313 16.78 1.18 -35.07
CA ASP A 313 17.15 0.54 -36.32
C ASP A 313 16.68 -0.92 -36.26
N SER A 314 15.77 -1.29 -37.16
CA SER A 314 15.39 -2.69 -37.37
C SER A 314 16.59 -3.46 -37.93
N SER A 315 17.45 -3.96 -37.06
CA SER A 315 18.53 -4.90 -37.43
C SER A 315 18.03 -6.33 -37.46
#